data_AF-A0AA39JNM4-F1
#
_entry.id   AF-A0AA39JNM4-F1
#
_cell.length_a   1.000
_cell.length_b   1.000
_cell.length_c   1.000
_cell.angle_alpha   90.00
_cell.angle_beta   90.00
_cell.angle_gamma   90.00
#
_symmetry.space_group_name_H-M   'P 1'
#
loop_
_entity.id
_entity.type
_entity.pdbx_description
1 polymer ?
#
loop_
_entity_poly.entity_id
_entity_poly.type
_entity_poly.pdbx_seq_one_letter_code
_entity_poly.pdbx_strand_id
1 'polypeptide(L)'
;MFGTAAFIAFLAALSGAAALPFSEVVQSLPRDITHIAVDEAEGHYLAFKRDGSLYGRYPADAESNNVDRRAASQCGQLSIDEAKTISGWDAIEQYANDNWGDGSRNVVTNPEDYVDRPAQVCITDDVVELSFSGDPVCQTHTTSSEGTLVGTEGEVDIEVDQGFNTDTSYTVTSASTIGVSNTLTVKIGVPEVAEVTEALTISTEITDTTSSTFDVSYNDVSKVTLKITAPEGKTCTAMTSTKTCNIQVTGNIRYLATGWIWFNYDDKTQGHYKWAINIESVITNLDDRSSFATFKGSMVANTETSYAGTCQ
;
A
#
# COMPACT_ATOMS: atom_id res chain seq x y z
N MET A 1 -53.90 -60.74 -3.34
CA MET A 1 -52.68 -60.64 -4.17
C MET A 1 -53.06 -59.89 -5.44
N PHE A 2 -52.64 -58.64 -5.59
CA PHE A 2 -52.27 -57.94 -6.83
C PHE A 2 -51.80 -56.54 -6.40
N GLY A 3 -50.53 -56.24 -6.67
CA GLY A 3 -49.80 -55.10 -6.11
C GLY A 3 -49.95 -53.83 -6.93
N THR A 4 -49.89 -52.70 -6.23
CA THR A 4 -49.85 -51.33 -6.74
C THR A 4 -48.47 -51.04 -7.35
N ALA A 5 -48.45 -50.66 -8.63
CA ALA A 5 -47.25 -50.21 -9.33
C ALA A 5 -46.89 -48.78 -8.92
N ALA A 6 -45.67 -48.59 -8.41
CA ALA A 6 -45.08 -47.29 -8.12
C ALA A 6 -44.36 -46.76 -9.37
N PHE A 7 -44.76 -45.56 -9.83
CA PHE A 7 -43.98 -44.77 -10.78
C PHE A 7 -42.93 -43.97 -9.99
N ILE A 8 -41.65 -44.29 -10.16
CA ILE A 8 -40.53 -43.46 -9.70
C ILE A 8 -40.00 -42.72 -10.93
N ALA A 9 -40.24 -41.40 -10.97
CA ALA A 9 -39.63 -40.52 -11.94
C ALA A 9 -38.18 -40.24 -11.55
N PHE A 10 -37.28 -40.50 -12.49
CA PHE A 10 -35.85 -40.21 -12.42
C PHE A 10 -35.62 -38.69 -12.44
N LEU A 11 -35.08 -38.13 -11.36
CA LEU A 11 -34.49 -36.78 -11.33
C LEU A 11 -32.96 -36.96 -11.36
N ALA A 12 -32.39 -36.99 -12.56
CA ALA A 12 -30.95 -36.84 -12.75
C ALA A 12 -30.62 -35.35 -12.59
N ALA A 13 -30.18 -34.96 -11.39
CA ALA A 13 -29.61 -33.64 -11.16
C ALA A 13 -28.28 -33.54 -11.90
N LEU A 14 -28.25 -32.71 -12.95
CA LEU A 14 -27.02 -32.22 -13.57
C LEU A 14 -26.16 -31.56 -12.49
N SER A 15 -25.11 -32.26 -12.08
CA SER A 15 -24.01 -31.68 -11.31
C SER A 15 -23.13 -30.92 -12.29
N GLY A 16 -23.60 -29.74 -12.72
CA GLY A 16 -22.76 -28.80 -13.44
C GLY A 16 -21.71 -28.28 -12.47
N ALA A 17 -20.51 -28.87 -12.48
CA ALA A 17 -19.34 -28.22 -11.94
C ALA A 17 -19.08 -26.99 -12.83
N ALA A 18 -19.54 -25.82 -12.40
CA ALA A 18 -19.07 -24.58 -12.99
C ALA A 18 -17.58 -24.51 -12.66
N ALA A 19 -16.73 -24.77 -13.64
CA ALA A 19 -15.30 -24.49 -13.52
C ALA A 19 -15.20 -22.98 -13.35
N LEU A 20 -14.84 -22.54 -12.14
CA LEU A 20 -14.59 -21.13 -11.90
C LEU A 20 -13.44 -20.67 -12.81
N PRO A 21 -13.54 -19.48 -13.41
CA PRO A 21 -12.46 -18.91 -14.21
C PRO A 21 -11.18 -18.86 -13.36
N PHE A 22 -10.03 -19.18 -13.95
CA PHE A 22 -8.80 -19.34 -13.16
C PHE A 22 -8.44 -18.06 -12.40
N SER A 23 -8.76 -16.91 -12.99
CA SER A 23 -8.58 -15.58 -12.40
C SER A 23 -9.25 -15.40 -11.03
N GLU A 24 -10.38 -16.07 -10.79
CA GLU A 24 -11.08 -16.10 -9.49
C GLU A 24 -10.41 -17.08 -8.51
N VAL A 25 -9.77 -18.13 -9.01
CA VAL A 25 -9.18 -19.19 -8.20
C VAL A 25 -7.77 -18.84 -7.73
N VAL A 26 -6.94 -18.08 -8.46
CA VAL A 26 -5.51 -17.96 -8.04
C VAL A 26 -5.20 -17.07 -6.87
N GLN A 27 -6.08 -16.15 -6.49
CA GLN A 27 -5.96 -15.52 -5.18
C GLN A 27 -6.16 -16.53 -4.04
N SER A 28 -6.83 -17.65 -4.33
CA SER A 28 -7.08 -18.76 -3.43
C SER A 28 -6.23 -20.00 -3.73
N LEU A 29 -5.34 -19.95 -4.73
CA LEU A 29 -4.45 -21.09 -4.98
C LEU A 29 -3.62 -21.30 -3.71
N PRO A 30 -3.56 -22.53 -3.19
CA PRO A 30 -2.76 -22.81 -2.01
C PRO A 30 -1.30 -22.42 -2.22
N ARG A 31 -0.62 -21.98 -1.15
CA ARG A 31 0.81 -21.61 -1.19
C ARG A 31 1.74 -22.76 -1.60
N ASP A 32 1.25 -24.00 -1.70
CA ASP A 32 2.01 -25.14 -2.17
C ASP A 32 2.11 -25.22 -3.71
N ILE A 33 1.33 -24.40 -4.43
CA ILE A 33 1.46 -24.24 -5.89
C ILE A 33 2.64 -23.34 -6.19
N THR A 34 3.65 -23.92 -6.84
CA THR A 34 4.89 -23.19 -7.15
C THR A 34 5.02 -22.81 -8.61
N HIS A 35 4.39 -23.56 -9.51
CA HIS A 35 4.51 -23.32 -10.94
C HIS A 35 3.23 -23.68 -11.71
N ILE A 36 3.06 -23.04 -12.85
CA ILE A 36 1.95 -23.25 -13.78
C ILE A 36 2.51 -23.48 -15.18
N ALA A 37 1.91 -24.36 -15.96
CA ALA A 37 2.17 -24.47 -17.40
C ALA A 37 0.97 -23.99 -18.22
N VAL A 38 1.24 -23.52 -19.44
CA VAL A 38 0.19 -23.32 -20.45
C VAL A 38 0.07 -24.56 -21.33
N ASP A 39 -1.12 -25.14 -21.37
CA ASP A 39 -1.54 -26.06 -22.41
C ASP A 39 -2.26 -25.26 -23.51
N GLU A 40 -1.50 -24.84 -24.51
CA GLU A 40 -2.03 -24.05 -25.63
C GLU A 40 -2.98 -24.86 -26.53
N ALA A 41 -2.88 -26.20 -26.54
CA ALA A 41 -3.73 -27.04 -27.37
C ALA A 41 -5.14 -27.16 -26.79
N GLU A 42 -5.22 -27.29 -25.46
CA GLU A 42 -6.50 -27.34 -24.75
C GLU A 42 -6.98 -25.95 -24.30
N GLY A 43 -6.14 -24.91 -24.34
CA GLY A 43 -6.46 -23.58 -23.82
C GLY A 43 -6.60 -23.58 -22.30
N HIS A 44 -5.73 -24.29 -21.60
CA HIS A 44 -5.78 -24.45 -20.14
C HIS A 44 -4.48 -24.05 -19.46
N TYR A 45 -4.60 -23.60 -18.22
CA TYR A 45 -3.50 -23.58 -17.26
C TYR A 45 -3.46 -24.89 -16.46
N LEU A 46 -2.26 -25.44 -16.31
CA LEU A 46 -1.99 -26.59 -15.47
C LEU A 46 -1.24 -26.10 -14.24
N ALA A 47 -1.83 -26.20 -13.05
CA ALA A 47 -1.20 -25.78 -11.80
C ALA A 47 -0.50 -26.96 -11.13
N PHE A 48 0.74 -26.76 -10.67
CA PHE A 48 1.57 -27.80 -10.09
C PHE A 48 2.06 -27.42 -8.70
N LYS A 49 2.14 -28.43 -7.83
CA LYS A 49 2.75 -28.30 -6.52
C LYS A 49 4.28 -28.28 -6.61
N ARG A 50 4.94 -27.94 -5.51
CA ARG A 50 6.41 -27.97 -5.41
C ARG A 50 7.05 -29.32 -5.78
N ASP A 51 6.36 -30.43 -5.56
CA ASP A 51 6.85 -31.77 -5.92
C ASP A 51 6.62 -32.15 -7.39
N GLY A 52 6.08 -31.24 -8.20
CA GLY A 52 5.74 -31.46 -9.61
C GLY A 52 4.41 -32.19 -9.83
N SER A 53 3.67 -32.53 -8.77
CA SER A 53 2.35 -33.15 -8.93
C SER A 53 1.33 -32.13 -9.44
N LEU A 54 0.48 -32.58 -10.38
CA LEU A 54 -0.60 -31.77 -10.92
C LEU A 54 -1.66 -31.53 -9.83
N TYR A 55 -1.89 -30.27 -9.49
CA TYR A 55 -2.94 -29.86 -8.57
C TYR A 55 -4.28 -29.72 -9.26
N GLY A 56 -4.31 -29.11 -10.46
CA GLY A 56 -5.55 -28.87 -11.18
C GLY A 56 -5.35 -28.30 -12.57
N ARG A 57 -6.42 -28.36 -13.35
CA ARG A 57 -6.51 -27.75 -14.69
C ARG A 57 -7.58 -26.69 -14.67
N TYR A 58 -7.30 -25.55 -15.31
CA TYR A 58 -8.19 -24.41 -15.31
C TYR A 58 -8.24 -23.80 -16.71
N PRO A 59 -9.39 -23.34 -17.19
CA PRO A 59 -9.47 -22.67 -18.48
C PRO A 59 -8.58 -21.42 -18.47
N ALA A 60 -7.83 -21.21 -19.55
CA ALA A 60 -7.12 -19.97 -19.80
C ALA A 60 -8.11 -18.98 -20.42
N ASP A 61 -8.75 -18.18 -19.58
CA ASP A 61 -9.76 -17.24 -20.04
C ASP A 61 -9.08 -16.09 -20.79
N ALA A 62 -9.13 -16.11 -22.13
CA ALA A 62 -8.69 -14.98 -22.96
C ALA A 62 -9.51 -13.69 -22.72
N GLU A 63 -10.66 -13.83 -22.04
CA GLU A 63 -11.51 -12.74 -21.57
C GLU A 63 -11.36 -12.48 -20.07
N SER A 64 -10.19 -12.76 -19.47
CA SER A 64 -9.83 -11.96 -18.29
C SER A 64 -9.72 -10.53 -18.80
N ASN A 65 -10.84 -9.81 -18.72
CA ASN A 65 -10.95 -8.40 -19.04
C ASN A 65 -9.67 -7.73 -18.52
N ASN A 66 -9.16 -6.75 -19.27
CA ASN A 66 -8.20 -5.76 -18.81
C ASN A 66 -8.78 -5.01 -17.59
N VAL A 67 -9.03 -5.73 -16.50
CA VAL A 67 -8.87 -5.20 -15.18
C VAL A 67 -7.36 -5.03 -15.17
N ASP A 68 -6.92 -3.84 -15.60
CA ASP A 68 -6.09 -3.02 -14.72
C ASP A 68 -6.58 -3.32 -13.32
N ARG A 69 -6.01 -4.38 -12.73
CA ARG A 69 -6.63 -5.16 -11.66
C ARG A 69 -6.52 -4.29 -10.46
N ARG A 70 -7.40 -3.27 -10.35
CA ARG A 70 -7.20 -1.98 -9.69
C ARG A 70 -6.14 -2.21 -8.67
N ALA A 71 -4.88 -2.03 -9.09
CA ALA A 71 -3.80 -2.44 -8.23
C ALA A 71 -4.10 -1.62 -6.99
N ALA A 72 -4.41 -2.31 -5.87
CA ALA A 72 -4.75 -1.61 -4.63
C ALA A 72 -3.68 -0.55 -4.54
N SER A 73 -4.02 0.73 -4.40
CA SER A 73 -3.18 1.82 -4.93
C SER A 73 -1.72 1.81 -4.47
N GLN A 74 -1.40 0.98 -3.48
CA GLN A 74 -0.10 0.51 -3.00
C GLN A 74 0.67 -0.51 -3.89
N CYS A 75 0.12 -1.03 -4.99
CA CYS A 75 0.72 -2.04 -5.87
C CYS A 75 0.81 -1.54 -7.31
N GLY A 76 1.83 -2.01 -8.03
CA GLY A 76 2.09 -1.70 -9.43
C GLY A 76 2.59 -2.92 -10.20
N GLN A 77 2.77 -2.78 -11.51
CA GLN A 77 3.35 -3.84 -12.33
C GLN A 77 4.86 -3.92 -12.06
N LEU A 78 5.36 -5.15 -11.90
CA LEU A 78 6.80 -5.42 -11.82
C LEU A 78 7.33 -5.75 -13.21
N SER A 79 8.25 -4.93 -13.73
CA SER A 79 8.93 -5.23 -14.98
C SER A 79 9.95 -6.36 -14.82
N ILE A 80 10.33 -7.00 -15.93
CA ILE A 80 11.37 -8.04 -15.89
C ILE A 80 12.74 -7.48 -15.47
N ASP A 81 13.06 -6.25 -15.87
CA ASP A 81 14.33 -5.62 -15.52
C ASP A 81 14.40 -5.35 -14.02
N GLU A 82 13.31 -4.84 -13.42
CA GLU A 82 13.18 -4.70 -11.97
C GLU A 82 13.22 -6.06 -11.26
N ALA A 83 12.48 -7.06 -11.76
CA ALA A 83 12.44 -8.40 -11.16
C ALA A 83 13.84 -9.03 -11.06
N LYS A 84 14.70 -8.82 -12.05
CA LYS A 84 16.10 -9.29 -12.04
C LYS A 84 16.99 -8.61 -11.01
N THR A 85 16.56 -7.49 -10.43
CA THR A 85 17.33 -6.79 -9.38
C THR A 85 17.07 -7.31 -7.98
N ILE A 86 16.02 -8.12 -7.76
CA ILE A 86 15.75 -8.69 -6.43
C ILE A 86 16.86 -9.69 -6.07
N SER A 87 17.30 -9.71 -4.82
CA SER A 87 18.43 -10.55 -4.40
C SER A 87 18.15 -12.05 -4.53
N GLY A 88 16.88 -12.46 -4.46
CA GLY A 88 16.46 -13.85 -4.66
C GLY A 88 16.27 -14.26 -6.12
N TRP A 89 16.57 -13.39 -7.10
CA TRP A 89 16.38 -13.69 -8.53
C TRP A 89 17.08 -14.99 -8.96
N ASP A 90 18.33 -15.19 -8.53
CA ASP A 90 19.11 -16.39 -8.85
C ASP A 90 18.39 -17.68 -8.41
N ALA A 91 17.63 -17.64 -7.31
CA ALA A 91 16.86 -18.79 -6.85
C ALA A 91 15.68 -19.12 -7.79
N ILE A 92 15.08 -18.12 -8.44
CA ILE A 92 14.04 -18.31 -9.45
C ILE A 92 14.65 -18.95 -10.70
N GLU A 93 15.79 -18.45 -11.18
CA GLU A 93 16.46 -19.03 -12.35
C GLU A 93 16.97 -20.46 -12.08
N GLN A 94 17.56 -20.68 -10.92
CA GLN A 94 17.97 -22.01 -10.44
C GLN A 94 16.76 -22.95 -10.41
N TYR A 95 15.63 -22.52 -9.84
CA TYR A 95 14.41 -23.33 -9.81
C TYR A 95 13.92 -23.70 -11.22
N ALA A 96 13.93 -22.73 -12.16
CA ALA A 96 13.56 -23.00 -13.54
C ALA A 96 14.51 -24.02 -14.20
N ASN A 97 15.82 -23.86 -13.99
CA ASN A 97 16.84 -24.74 -14.54
C ASN A 97 16.73 -26.17 -14.00
N ASP A 98 16.53 -26.32 -12.68
CA ASP A 98 16.45 -27.62 -12.02
C ASP A 98 15.19 -28.40 -12.45
N ASN A 99 14.11 -27.70 -12.80
CA ASN A 99 12.85 -28.33 -13.23
C ASN A 99 12.79 -28.55 -14.75
N TRP A 100 13.23 -27.59 -15.56
CA TRP A 100 12.97 -27.58 -17.00
C TRP A 100 14.21 -27.43 -17.88
N GLY A 101 15.39 -27.31 -17.27
CA GLY A 101 16.67 -27.16 -17.97
C GLY A 101 17.07 -25.71 -18.25
N ASP A 102 18.30 -25.56 -18.71
CA ASP A 102 18.97 -24.28 -19.04
C ASP A 102 18.83 -23.89 -20.52
N GLY A 103 17.85 -24.49 -21.22
CA GLY A 103 17.60 -24.22 -22.63
C GLY A 103 17.27 -22.75 -22.92
N SER A 104 17.44 -22.36 -24.19
CA SER A 104 17.11 -21.02 -24.67
C SER A 104 15.65 -20.68 -24.36
N ARG A 105 15.44 -19.51 -23.73
CA ARG A 105 14.14 -19.06 -23.25
C ARG A 105 14.07 -17.55 -23.16
N ASN A 106 12.87 -17.02 -23.37
CA ASN A 106 12.53 -15.64 -23.07
C ASN A 106 11.85 -15.57 -21.70
N VAL A 107 12.34 -14.71 -20.81
CA VAL A 107 11.77 -14.51 -19.48
C VAL A 107 11.01 -13.19 -19.47
N VAL A 108 9.73 -13.22 -19.11
CA VAL A 108 8.84 -12.06 -19.16
C VAL A 108 8.00 -11.94 -17.89
N THR A 109 7.60 -10.72 -17.58
CA THR A 109 6.56 -10.43 -16.59
C THR A 109 5.36 -9.79 -17.30
N ASN A 110 4.16 -10.03 -16.78
CA ASN A 110 2.92 -9.40 -17.29
C ASN A 110 2.69 -9.50 -18.81
N PRO A 111 2.85 -10.68 -19.46
CA PRO A 111 2.63 -10.80 -20.90
C PRO A 111 1.16 -10.57 -21.27
N GLU A 112 0.91 -9.93 -22.42
CA GLU A 112 -0.44 -9.61 -22.92
C GLU A 112 -1.31 -10.86 -23.13
N ASP A 113 -0.70 -12.01 -23.41
CA ASP A 113 -1.42 -13.27 -23.59
C ASP A 113 -1.92 -13.86 -22.25
N TYR A 114 -1.36 -13.43 -21.10
CA TYR A 114 -1.60 -14.01 -19.77
C TYR A 114 -1.79 -12.93 -18.68
N VAL A 115 -2.67 -11.96 -18.96
CA VAL A 115 -2.89 -10.78 -18.08
C VAL A 115 -3.45 -11.11 -16.70
N ASP A 116 -4.05 -12.29 -16.53
CA ASP A 116 -4.60 -12.72 -15.25
C ASP A 116 -3.51 -13.11 -14.24
N ARG A 117 -2.26 -13.32 -14.65
CA ARG A 117 -1.14 -13.73 -13.80
C ARG A 117 -0.01 -12.69 -13.79
N PRO A 118 -0.25 -11.50 -13.21
CA PRO A 118 0.75 -10.47 -13.20
C PRO A 118 1.88 -10.78 -12.20
N ALA A 119 3.08 -10.27 -12.50
CA ALA A 119 4.08 -9.98 -11.50
C ALA A 119 3.87 -8.55 -11.01
N GLN A 120 3.80 -8.38 -9.70
CA GLN A 120 3.48 -7.10 -9.07
C GLN A 120 4.55 -6.73 -8.06
N VAL A 121 4.70 -5.44 -7.85
CA VAL A 121 5.46 -4.85 -6.75
C VAL A 121 4.48 -4.09 -5.87
N CYS A 122 4.50 -4.35 -4.57
CA CYS A 122 3.59 -3.75 -3.61
C CYS A 122 4.33 -3.10 -2.44
N ILE A 123 3.84 -1.97 -1.97
CA ILE A 123 4.20 -1.44 -0.65
C ILE A 123 3.52 -2.33 0.40
N THR A 124 4.30 -2.97 1.25
CA THR A 124 3.78 -3.94 2.23
C THR A 124 3.58 -3.38 3.62
N ASP A 125 4.16 -2.22 3.89
CA ASP A 125 4.01 -1.58 5.19
C ASP A 125 2.61 -0.98 5.27
N ASP A 126 1.80 -1.49 6.22
CA ASP A 126 0.47 -0.95 6.49
C ASP A 126 0.54 0.54 6.83
N VAL A 127 1.59 0.92 7.57
CA VAL A 127 1.97 2.28 7.92
C VAL A 127 3.49 2.37 7.96
N VAL A 128 4.05 3.33 7.22
CA VAL A 128 5.48 3.67 7.24
C VAL A 128 5.74 4.60 8.41
N GLU A 129 6.38 4.08 9.45
CA GLU A 129 6.72 4.85 10.65
C GLU A 129 7.88 5.81 10.39
N LEU A 130 7.68 7.08 10.76
CA LEU A 130 8.73 8.10 10.69
C LEU A 130 9.69 7.99 11.88
N SER A 131 10.98 8.10 11.59
CA SER A 131 12.04 8.19 12.60
C SER A 131 12.59 9.60 12.67
N PHE A 132 12.73 10.15 13.88
CA PHE A 132 13.28 11.50 14.08
C PHE A 132 14.81 11.48 14.02
N SER A 133 15.39 12.32 13.17
CA SER A 133 16.83 12.56 13.13
C SER A 133 17.18 13.73 14.04
N GLY A 134 17.10 13.49 15.35
CA GLY A 134 17.38 14.46 16.42
C GLY A 134 16.14 14.90 17.21
N ASP A 135 16.38 15.73 18.22
CA ASP A 135 15.31 16.27 19.07
C ASP A 135 14.50 17.35 18.34
N PRO A 136 13.16 17.36 18.45
CA PRO A 136 12.32 18.43 17.93
C PRO A 136 12.72 19.81 18.47
N VAL A 137 12.84 20.81 17.59
CA VAL A 137 13.09 22.20 17.99
C VAL A 137 11.76 22.93 18.05
N CYS A 138 11.24 23.12 19.26
CA CYS A 138 9.94 23.74 19.50
C CYS A 138 10.07 25.18 19.99
N GLN A 139 9.22 26.06 19.44
CA GLN A 139 9.04 27.43 19.87
C GLN A 139 7.58 27.67 20.23
N THR A 140 7.35 28.39 21.32
CA THR A 140 6.00 28.79 21.75
C THR A 140 5.84 30.28 21.54
N HIS A 141 4.82 30.67 20.80
CA HIS A 141 4.41 32.05 20.62
C HIS A 141 3.06 32.26 21.31
N THR A 142 2.98 33.28 22.16
CA THR A 142 1.72 33.67 22.82
C THR A 142 1.23 34.97 22.21
N THR A 143 -0.02 34.99 21.75
CA THR A 143 -0.67 36.20 21.25
C THR A 143 -1.84 36.54 22.17
N SER A 144 -2.01 37.83 22.46
CA SER A 144 -3.08 38.34 23.30
C SER A 144 -4.04 39.19 22.47
N SER A 145 -5.33 38.89 22.55
CA SER A 145 -6.40 39.75 22.01
C SER A 145 -7.07 40.48 23.17
N GLU A 146 -7.12 41.81 23.11
CA GLU A 146 -7.71 42.66 24.15
C GLU A 146 -9.04 43.25 23.69
N GLY A 147 -10.01 43.29 24.61
CA GLY A 147 -11.28 43.99 24.44
C GLY A 147 -11.60 44.82 25.68
N THR A 148 -12.08 46.05 25.48
CA THR A 148 -12.50 46.95 26.57
C THR A 148 -13.97 47.31 26.41
N LEU A 149 -14.77 47.11 27.45
CA LEU A 149 -16.14 47.59 27.52
C LEU A 149 -16.23 48.87 28.37
N VAL A 150 -16.74 49.95 27.79
CA VAL A 150 -16.90 51.25 28.45
C VAL A 150 -18.38 51.58 28.63
N GLY A 151 -18.83 51.71 29.88
CA GLY A 151 -20.16 52.21 30.24
C GLY A 151 -21.25 51.18 30.55
N THR A 152 -20.93 49.88 30.56
CA THR A 152 -21.79 48.79 31.07
C THR A 152 -20.98 47.50 31.25
N GLU A 153 -21.52 46.54 32.02
CA GLU A 153 -21.10 45.13 31.95
C GLU A 153 -21.63 44.49 30.66
N GLY A 154 -20.90 43.53 30.09
CA GLY A 154 -21.32 42.83 28.87
C GLY A 154 -20.55 41.54 28.60
N GLU A 155 -21.10 40.72 27.70
CA GLU A 155 -20.45 39.50 27.20
C GLU A 155 -19.71 39.81 25.89
N VAL A 156 -18.47 39.34 25.80
CA VAL A 156 -17.66 39.38 24.57
C VAL A 156 -17.42 37.96 24.11
N ASP A 157 -17.78 37.68 22.86
CA ASP A 157 -17.46 36.42 22.17
C ASP A 157 -16.17 36.63 21.37
N ILE A 158 -15.08 35.96 21.76
CA ILE A 158 -13.78 36.01 21.07
C ILE A 158 -13.58 34.70 20.31
N GLU A 159 -13.46 34.77 19.00
CA GLU A 159 -13.13 33.61 18.15
C GLU A 159 -11.61 33.40 18.12
N VAL A 160 -11.17 32.18 18.45
CA VAL A 160 -9.76 31.78 18.46
C VAL A 160 -9.59 30.46 17.72
N ASP A 161 -8.46 30.31 17.02
CA ASP A 161 -8.09 29.05 16.39
C ASP A 161 -7.59 28.07 17.46
N GLN A 162 -8.03 26.81 17.37
CA GLN A 162 -7.61 25.71 18.23
C GLN A 162 -7.49 24.44 17.41
N GLY A 163 -6.38 23.73 17.56
CA GLY A 163 -6.17 22.44 16.91
C GLY A 163 -4.76 22.27 16.38
N PHE A 164 -4.62 21.36 15.42
CA PHE A 164 -3.31 20.93 14.93
C PHE A 164 -3.23 21.06 13.41
N ASN A 165 -2.12 21.58 12.89
CA ASN A 165 -1.79 21.45 11.49
C ASN A 165 -0.33 21.05 11.30
N THR A 166 -0.08 20.40 10.17
CA THR A 166 1.27 20.11 9.70
C THR A 166 1.31 20.18 8.19
N ASP A 167 2.36 20.80 7.69
CA ASP A 167 2.72 20.83 6.28
C ASP A 167 4.15 20.30 6.17
N THR A 168 4.35 19.31 5.30
CA THR A 168 5.65 18.65 5.18
C THR A 168 5.92 18.26 3.74
N SER A 169 7.16 18.44 3.33
CA SER A 169 7.67 17.95 2.06
C SER A 169 8.78 16.94 2.31
N TYR A 170 8.65 15.77 1.70
CA TYR A 170 9.62 14.69 1.78
C TYR A 170 10.33 14.52 0.46
N THR A 171 11.63 14.25 0.49
CA THR A 171 12.45 13.94 -0.68
C THR A 171 12.94 12.50 -0.61
N VAL A 172 12.78 11.74 -1.69
CA VAL A 172 13.36 10.40 -1.81
C VAL A 172 14.88 10.54 -1.95
N THR A 173 15.61 10.03 -0.96
CA THR A 173 17.08 10.11 -0.89
C THR A 173 17.78 8.87 -1.44
N SER A 174 17.11 7.72 -1.39
CA SER A 174 17.54 6.47 -2.01
C SER A 174 16.30 5.81 -2.58
N ALA A 175 16.28 5.59 -3.90
CA ALA A 175 15.22 4.83 -4.53
C ALA A 175 15.40 3.32 -4.29
N SER A 176 14.31 2.58 -4.37
CA SER A 176 14.35 1.12 -4.46
C SER A 176 14.77 0.68 -5.88
N THR A 177 15.14 -0.59 -6.06
CA THR A 177 15.44 -1.18 -7.37
C THR A 177 14.20 -1.74 -8.07
N ILE A 178 13.07 -1.86 -7.37
CA ILE A 178 11.78 -2.32 -7.91
C ILE A 178 10.68 -1.31 -7.60
N GLY A 179 9.73 -1.13 -8.51
CA GLY A 179 8.63 -0.18 -8.32
C GLY A 179 8.97 1.27 -8.67
N VAL A 180 10.18 1.51 -9.20
CA VAL A 180 10.66 2.84 -9.62
C VAL A 180 9.80 3.49 -10.71
N SER A 181 9.14 2.65 -11.50
CA SER A 181 8.27 3.06 -12.61
C SER A 181 6.81 3.30 -12.20
N ASN A 182 6.46 3.04 -10.93
CA ASN A 182 5.08 3.09 -10.45
C ASN A 182 4.88 4.25 -9.46
N THR A 183 3.73 4.93 -9.57
CA THR A 183 3.24 5.83 -8.51
C THR A 183 2.29 5.05 -7.63
N LEU A 184 2.65 4.89 -6.36
CA LEU A 184 1.92 4.06 -5.40
C LEU A 184 1.45 4.90 -4.22
N THR A 185 0.30 4.55 -3.63
CA THR A 185 -0.16 5.15 -2.38
C THR A 185 0.58 4.54 -1.20
N VAL A 186 1.16 5.39 -0.37
CA VAL A 186 1.80 5.04 0.90
C VAL A 186 1.03 5.65 2.06
N LYS A 187 0.94 4.92 3.18
CA LYS A 187 0.43 5.45 4.45
C LYS A 187 1.62 5.77 5.33
N ILE A 188 1.68 6.98 5.86
CA ILE A 188 2.77 7.48 6.68
C ILE A 188 2.25 7.69 8.09
N GLY A 189 2.91 7.05 9.05
CA GLY A 189 2.66 7.20 10.48
C GLY A 189 3.48 8.37 11.00
N VAL A 190 2.79 9.40 11.48
CA VAL A 190 3.41 10.52 12.18
C VAL A 190 3.28 10.22 13.67
N PRO A 191 4.39 9.93 14.37
CA PRO A 191 4.35 9.67 15.81
C PRO A 191 4.06 10.95 16.59
N GLU A 192 3.70 10.81 17.86
CA GLU A 192 3.51 11.94 18.78
C GLU A 192 4.77 12.83 18.83
N VAL A 193 4.57 14.13 18.66
CA VAL A 193 5.64 15.13 18.70
C VAL A 193 5.52 15.96 19.97
N ALA A 194 6.39 15.76 20.97
CA ALA A 194 6.59 16.69 22.09
C ALA A 194 5.29 17.29 22.70
N GLU A 195 4.25 16.45 22.91
CA GLU A 195 2.92 16.83 23.43
C GLU A 195 2.13 17.80 22.53
N VAL A 196 2.56 17.98 21.28
CA VAL A 196 1.95 18.85 20.27
C VAL A 196 0.91 18.08 19.46
N THR A 197 1.10 16.78 19.26
CA THR A 197 0.27 15.96 18.36
C THR A 197 -0.04 14.60 18.96
N GLU A 198 -1.25 14.08 18.73
CA GLU A 198 -1.48 12.63 18.84
C GLU A 198 -0.87 11.92 17.62
N ALA A 199 -0.61 10.62 17.74
CA ALA A 199 -0.16 9.82 16.61
C ALA A 199 -1.24 9.79 15.51
N LEU A 200 -0.85 10.00 14.26
CA LEU A 200 -1.78 10.08 13.13
C LEU A 200 -1.22 9.37 11.90
N THR A 201 -2.11 8.99 10.98
CA THR A 201 -1.74 8.32 9.73
C THR A 201 -2.25 9.12 8.54
N ILE A 202 -1.36 9.44 7.60
CA ILE A 202 -1.69 10.20 6.40
C ILE A 202 -1.40 9.35 5.16
N SER A 203 -2.33 9.31 4.21
CA SER A 203 -2.11 8.64 2.92
C SER A 203 -1.61 9.66 1.89
N THR A 204 -0.60 9.31 1.10
CA THR A 204 -0.09 10.13 -0.01
C THR A 204 0.39 9.24 -1.16
N GLU A 205 0.61 9.83 -2.33
CA GLU A 205 1.17 9.14 -3.49
C GLU A 205 2.67 9.39 -3.59
N ILE A 206 3.43 8.35 -3.90
CA ILE A 206 4.88 8.41 -4.07
C ILE A 206 5.30 7.73 -5.37
N THR A 207 6.18 8.39 -6.11
CA THR A 207 6.94 7.80 -7.21
C THR A 207 8.34 7.49 -6.70
N ASP A 208 8.76 6.23 -6.79
CA ASP A 208 10.07 5.80 -6.26
C ASP A 208 11.22 6.22 -7.20
N THR A 209 11.52 7.51 -7.20
CA THR A 209 12.62 8.09 -7.98
C THR A 209 13.46 8.97 -7.08
N THR A 210 14.78 8.77 -7.10
CA THR A 210 15.71 9.61 -6.32
C THR A 210 15.52 11.08 -6.65
N SER A 211 15.43 11.92 -5.61
CA SER A 211 15.13 13.35 -5.67
C SER A 211 13.69 13.73 -6.02
N SER A 212 12.78 12.76 -6.18
CA SER A 212 11.35 13.07 -6.21
C SER A 212 10.91 13.61 -4.84
N THR A 213 9.96 14.54 -4.87
CA THR A 213 9.37 15.12 -3.68
C THR A 213 7.88 14.81 -3.62
N PHE A 214 7.37 14.60 -2.41
CA PHE A 214 5.94 14.46 -2.18
C PHE A 214 5.55 15.23 -0.92
N ASP A 215 4.39 15.86 -0.99
CA ASP A 215 3.88 16.70 0.08
C ASP A 215 2.83 15.95 0.89
N VAL A 216 2.84 16.21 2.19
CA VAL A 216 1.92 15.64 3.16
C VAL A 216 1.45 16.78 4.03
N SER A 217 0.15 17.05 3.99
CA SER A 217 -0.49 18.03 4.85
C SER A 217 -1.65 17.41 5.62
N TYR A 218 -1.82 17.89 6.84
CA TYR A 218 -2.95 17.57 7.69
C TYR A 218 -3.35 18.83 8.44
N ASN A 219 -4.65 19.11 8.48
CA ASN A 219 -5.19 20.29 9.14
C ASN A 219 -6.47 19.92 9.87
N ASP A 220 -6.41 20.00 11.19
CA ASP A 220 -7.52 19.88 12.13
C ASP A 220 -7.55 21.11 13.05
N VAL A 221 -7.45 22.29 12.45
CA VAL A 221 -7.66 23.56 13.15
C VAL A 221 -9.12 23.94 13.07
N SER A 222 -9.74 24.06 14.24
CA SER A 222 -11.12 24.50 14.41
C SER A 222 -11.17 25.87 15.08
N LYS A 223 -12.24 26.61 14.81
CA LYS A 223 -12.50 27.88 15.48
C LYS A 223 -13.33 27.66 16.73
N VAL A 224 -12.87 28.17 17.86
CA VAL A 224 -13.56 28.09 19.14
C VAL A 224 -13.92 29.48 19.62
N THR A 225 -15.16 29.66 20.07
CA THR A 225 -15.63 30.93 20.63
C THR A 225 -15.48 30.92 22.14
N LEU A 226 -14.65 31.81 22.67
CA LEU A 226 -14.52 32.09 24.09
C LEU A 226 -15.53 33.16 24.50
N LYS A 227 -16.46 32.80 25.37
CA LYS A 227 -17.37 33.76 26.00
C LYS A 227 -16.75 34.32 27.27
N ILE A 228 -16.54 35.64 27.30
CA ILE A 228 -15.96 36.33 28.46
C ILE A 228 -16.94 37.39 28.95
N THR A 229 -17.33 37.30 30.22
CA THR A 229 -18.11 38.35 30.89
C THR A 229 -17.15 39.42 31.41
N ALA A 230 -17.20 40.61 30.81
CA ALA A 230 -16.36 41.74 31.16
C ALA A 230 -17.08 42.68 32.14
N PRO A 231 -16.55 42.90 33.35
CA PRO A 231 -17.11 43.91 34.26
C PRO A 231 -16.93 45.32 33.69
N GLU A 232 -17.79 46.26 34.11
CA GLU A 232 -17.74 47.63 33.61
C GLU A 232 -16.37 48.29 33.84
N GLY A 233 -15.81 48.87 32.77
CA GLY A 233 -14.53 49.58 32.82
C GLY A 233 -13.31 48.67 32.96
N LYS A 234 -13.47 47.35 32.81
CA LYS A 234 -12.38 46.37 32.81
C LYS A 234 -11.97 46.00 31.40
N THR A 235 -10.68 45.70 31.22
CA THR A 235 -10.15 45.17 29.96
C THR A 235 -9.99 43.66 30.11
N CYS A 236 -10.56 42.91 29.18
CA CYS A 236 -10.40 41.47 29.11
C CYS A 236 -9.38 41.11 28.03
N THR A 237 -8.49 40.20 28.39
CA THR A 237 -7.45 39.68 27.50
C THR A 237 -7.67 38.19 27.30
N ALA A 238 -7.87 37.74 26.06
CA ALA A 238 -7.77 36.34 25.68
C ALA A 238 -6.35 36.04 25.23
N MET A 239 -5.76 34.96 25.73
CA MET A 239 -4.44 34.51 25.34
C MET A 239 -4.56 33.24 24.51
N THR A 240 -3.96 33.23 23.34
CA THR A 240 -3.71 32.03 22.55
C THR A 240 -2.22 31.72 22.62
N SER A 241 -1.85 30.44 22.67
CA SER A 241 -0.46 30.03 22.43
C SER A 241 -0.38 29.02 21.31
N THR A 242 0.46 29.36 20.35
CA THR A 242 0.87 28.52 19.25
C THR A 242 2.19 27.85 19.63
N LYS A 243 2.28 26.54 19.53
CA LYS A 243 3.53 25.80 19.65
C LYS A 243 3.90 25.25 18.29
N THR A 244 5.02 25.71 17.75
CA THR A 244 5.58 25.27 16.46
C THR A 244 6.82 24.43 16.71
N CYS A 245 6.82 23.20 16.24
CA CYS A 245 7.97 22.29 16.31
C CYS A 245 8.49 21.98 14.91
N ASN A 246 9.80 22.18 14.71
CA ASN A 246 10.51 21.77 13.52
C ASN A 246 11.22 20.45 13.79
N ILE A 247 10.99 19.45 12.94
CA ILE A 247 11.48 18.09 13.12
C ILE A 247 12.09 17.62 11.82
N GLN A 248 13.27 17.00 11.90
CA GLN A 248 13.83 16.27 10.76
C GLN A 248 13.44 14.82 10.89
N VAL A 249 12.89 14.26 9.82
CA VAL A 249 12.38 12.88 9.83
C VAL A 249 12.93 12.09 8.65
N THR A 250 13.06 10.79 8.86
CA THR A 250 13.42 9.80 7.85
C THR A 250 12.37 8.70 7.87
N GLY A 251 11.94 8.26 6.70
CA GLY A 251 11.10 7.08 6.53
C GLY A 251 11.72 6.09 5.55
N ASN A 252 11.32 4.83 5.68
CA ASN A 252 11.76 3.75 4.81
C ASN A 252 10.54 2.97 4.33
N ILE A 253 10.40 2.83 3.01
CA ILE A 253 9.29 2.16 2.35
C ILE A 253 9.79 0.84 1.81
N ARG A 254 9.15 -0.26 2.23
CA ARG A 254 9.41 -1.59 1.70
C ARG A 254 8.56 -1.87 0.48
N TYR A 255 9.23 -2.10 -0.66
CA TYR A 255 8.64 -2.64 -1.88
C TYR A 255 8.84 -4.16 -1.89
N LEU A 256 7.80 -4.92 -2.23
CA LEU A 256 7.81 -6.38 -2.24
C LEU A 256 7.35 -6.91 -3.60
N ALA A 257 8.19 -7.70 -4.24
CA ALA A 257 7.84 -8.44 -5.45
C ALA A 257 6.95 -9.65 -5.10
N THR A 258 5.87 -9.83 -5.87
CA THR A 258 4.89 -10.93 -5.72
C THR A 258 4.34 -11.34 -7.09
N GLY A 259 3.73 -12.52 -7.17
CA GLY A 259 3.05 -12.97 -8.39
C GLY A 259 3.91 -13.90 -9.25
N TRP A 260 3.77 -13.80 -10.57
CA TRP A 260 4.22 -14.84 -11.49
C TRP A 260 5.23 -14.35 -12.54
N ILE A 261 6.35 -15.07 -12.68
CA ILE A 261 7.38 -14.83 -13.70
C ILE A 261 7.33 -15.93 -14.74
N TRP A 262 7.21 -15.55 -16.01
CA TRP A 262 7.02 -16.46 -17.13
C TRP A 262 8.33 -16.79 -17.83
N PHE A 263 8.55 -18.07 -18.08
CA PHE A 263 9.67 -18.66 -18.80
C PHE A 263 9.12 -19.33 -20.06
N ASN A 264 9.37 -18.70 -21.20
CA ASN A 264 8.92 -19.14 -22.52
C ASN A 264 10.11 -19.78 -23.25
N TYR A 265 10.15 -21.11 -23.30
CA TYR A 265 11.20 -21.88 -23.93
C TYR A 265 11.01 -21.98 -25.45
N ASP A 266 12.11 -22.01 -26.19
CA ASP A 266 12.09 -22.21 -27.64
C ASP A 266 11.64 -23.63 -28.02
N ASP A 267 11.98 -24.61 -27.18
CA ASP A 267 11.61 -26.02 -27.31
C ASP A 267 10.74 -26.48 -26.13
N LYS A 268 9.90 -27.51 -26.35
CA LYS A 268 9.05 -28.06 -25.28
C LYS A 268 9.90 -28.67 -24.18
N THR A 269 9.67 -28.21 -22.95
CA THR A 269 10.22 -28.80 -21.73
C THR A 269 9.08 -29.40 -20.93
N GLN A 270 9.21 -30.69 -20.61
CA GLN A 270 8.15 -31.49 -19.96
C GLN A 270 6.76 -31.33 -20.60
N GLY A 271 6.69 -31.21 -21.93
CA GLY A 271 5.44 -31.15 -22.69
C GLY A 271 4.89 -29.76 -22.98
N HIS A 272 5.45 -28.70 -22.37
CA HIS A 272 4.97 -27.32 -22.48
C HIS A 272 6.08 -26.36 -22.91
N TYR A 273 5.72 -25.28 -23.62
CA TYR A 273 6.64 -24.19 -23.97
C TYR A 273 6.72 -23.11 -22.89
N LYS A 274 5.63 -22.90 -22.16
CA LYS A 274 5.43 -21.73 -21.30
C LYS A 274 5.16 -22.18 -19.88
N TRP A 275 6.06 -21.79 -18.98
CA TRP A 275 6.00 -22.09 -17.56
C TRP A 275 6.03 -20.79 -16.76
N ALA A 276 5.23 -20.68 -15.72
CA ALA A 276 5.28 -19.58 -14.77
C ALA A 276 5.75 -20.08 -13.41
N ILE A 277 6.63 -19.32 -12.76
CA ILE A 277 7.04 -19.54 -11.37
C ILE A 277 6.37 -18.49 -10.49
N ASN A 278 5.80 -18.92 -9.37
CA ASN A 278 5.31 -18.00 -8.34
C ASN A 278 6.47 -17.51 -7.45
N ILE A 279 6.70 -16.20 -7.42
CA ILE A 279 7.83 -15.56 -6.70
C ILE A 279 7.82 -15.97 -5.24
N GLU A 280 6.70 -15.77 -4.54
CA GLU A 280 6.59 -15.99 -3.11
C GLU A 280 6.65 -17.47 -2.69
N SER A 281 6.42 -18.38 -3.63
CA SER A 281 6.54 -19.83 -3.42
C SER A 281 8.00 -20.32 -3.48
N VAL A 282 8.86 -19.65 -4.24
CA VAL A 282 10.29 -20.00 -4.39
C VAL A 282 11.13 -19.18 -3.42
N ILE A 283 10.92 -17.87 -3.39
CA ILE A 283 11.59 -16.94 -2.47
C ILE A 283 10.67 -16.72 -1.26
N THR A 284 10.82 -17.60 -0.26
CA THR A 284 10.00 -17.56 0.97
C THR A 284 10.40 -16.45 1.94
N ASN A 285 11.68 -16.05 1.93
CA ASN A 285 12.17 -14.92 2.69
C ASN A 285 11.66 -13.61 2.04
N LEU A 286 10.98 -12.77 2.81
CA LEU A 286 10.46 -11.51 2.30
C LEU A 286 11.59 -10.56 1.88
N ASP A 287 12.71 -10.57 2.60
CA ASP A 287 13.82 -9.64 2.32
C ASP A 287 14.46 -9.92 0.97
N ASP A 288 14.49 -11.19 0.57
CA ASP A 288 15.09 -11.62 -0.70
C ASP A 288 14.24 -11.26 -1.94
N ARG A 289 13.00 -10.84 -1.72
CA ARG A 289 12.10 -10.33 -2.77
C ARG A 289 11.69 -8.87 -2.52
N SER A 290 12.44 -8.18 -1.67
CA SER A 290 12.19 -6.78 -1.31
C SER A 290 13.29 -5.85 -1.76
N SER A 291 12.91 -4.59 -1.89
CA SER A 291 13.81 -3.45 -1.99
C SER A 291 13.23 -2.29 -1.20
N PHE A 292 14.06 -1.31 -0.87
CA PHE A 292 13.75 -0.26 0.07
C PHE A 292 13.98 1.11 -0.53
N ALA A 293 13.02 2.01 -0.39
CA ALA A 293 13.20 3.42 -0.69
C ALA A 293 13.27 4.22 0.62
N THR A 294 14.29 5.06 0.75
CA THR A 294 14.47 5.95 1.91
C THR A 294 14.15 7.38 1.54
N PHE A 295 13.26 8.02 2.29
CA PHE A 295 12.95 9.44 2.12
C PHE A 295 13.28 10.23 3.38
N LYS A 296 13.56 11.52 3.21
CA LYS A 296 13.85 12.45 4.29
C LYS A 296 13.15 13.78 4.07
N GLY A 297 12.77 14.44 5.14
CA GLY A 297 12.15 15.76 5.07
C GLY A 297 12.17 16.48 6.40
N SER A 298 11.68 17.71 6.37
CA SER A 298 11.44 18.51 7.57
C SER A 298 9.94 18.68 7.78
N MET A 299 9.44 18.23 8.91
CA MET A 299 8.06 18.41 9.34
C MET A 299 7.95 19.67 10.20
N VAL A 300 6.94 20.49 9.92
CA VAL A 300 6.54 21.61 10.78
C VAL A 300 5.19 21.28 11.39
N ALA A 301 5.19 21.01 12.70
CA ALA A 301 4.00 20.74 13.48
C ALA A 301 3.57 22.02 14.23
N ASN A 302 2.37 22.53 13.98
CA ASN A 302 1.82 23.66 14.74
C ASN A 302 0.60 23.23 15.53
N THR A 303 0.58 23.53 16.81
CA THR A 303 -0.61 23.39 17.66
C THR A 303 -1.03 24.71 18.21
N GLU A 304 -2.29 25.05 17.96
CA GLU A 304 -2.96 26.22 18.47
C GLU A 304 -3.75 25.83 19.73
N THR A 305 -3.42 26.47 20.85
CA THR A 305 -4.11 26.29 22.13
C THR A 305 -4.69 27.61 22.61
N SER A 306 -5.95 27.60 23.01
CA SER A 306 -6.59 28.75 23.63
C SER A 306 -6.55 28.64 25.16
N TYR A 307 -6.24 29.74 25.84
CA TYR A 307 -6.26 29.85 27.29
C TYR A 307 -7.40 30.76 27.73
N ALA A 308 -7.91 30.51 28.95
CA ALA A 308 -8.99 31.29 29.53
C ALA A 308 -8.66 32.78 29.58
N GLY A 309 -9.65 33.62 29.25
CA GLY A 309 -9.49 35.07 29.28
C GLY A 309 -9.48 35.63 30.70
N THR A 310 -8.66 36.65 30.95
CA THR A 310 -8.61 37.37 32.23
C THR A 310 -9.06 38.81 32.06
N CYS A 311 -9.92 39.31 32.96
CA CYS A 311 -10.35 40.71 32.98
C CYS A 311 -9.72 41.44 34.17
N GLN A 312 -9.10 42.60 33.93
CA GLN A 312 -8.40 43.41 34.94
C GLN A 312 -8.84 44.88 34.96
#